data_AF-R1DTW6-F1
#
_entry.id   AF-R1DTW6-F1
#
_cell.length_a   1.000
_cell.length_b   1.000
_cell.length_c   1.000
_cell.angle_alpha   90.00
_cell.angle_beta   90.00
_cell.angle_gamma   90.00
#
_symmetry.space_group_name_H-M   'P 1'
#
loop_
_entity.id
_entity.type
_entity.pdbx_description
1 polymer ?
#
loop_
_entity_poly.entity_id
_entity_poly.type
_entity_poly.pdbx_seq_one_letter_code
_entity_poly.pdbx_strand_id
1 'polypeptide(L)'
;MAASSDNAGNASSEGPSLRTVVCGLSLPSCVFNSSNPFATSLEDLQALDASAAGAVATRTACPGFVHDEATMKWASPDGANTINCLGYSPLPFEYYTGCLPQLSGAKPCWLSISGSAEEVGAMVREAAALAPSLPGGLAVEINLSCPNIAGKPPLAYDFDALRDYLGTVFAAGPPPPTLAVGVKTTPYFYDAQYTGAAAVLNGCPHLSFVTAINTVGNGLYVDVATEAPLLAPSCYGGLGGAAVHAIALGNVRRLRALLRPSIAVIGCGGAAFRHLLCGASAVMVASALLHEGVGVFARVEAELRGIMASKGYSAWADQGGLEACRKDGEWVFVPPVLCDPRREGEEVPARYSIAFFCNPNKATLVQCLPGCSGEGNPPRYAPINAFEYITRRLCGTIDDPITGQGHRRGE
;
A
#
# COMPACT_ATOMS: atom_id res chain seq x y z
N MET A 1 -35.15 35.25 29.26
CA MET A 1 -34.89 36.04 28.04
C MET A 1 -33.62 36.83 28.25
N ALA A 2 -32.52 36.38 27.67
CA ALA A 2 -31.35 37.19 27.39
C ALA A 2 -30.67 36.47 26.22
N ALA A 3 -30.80 37.07 25.03
CA ALA A 3 -30.21 36.58 23.81
C ALA A 3 -28.71 36.90 23.83
N SER A 4 -27.87 35.89 23.62
CA SER A 4 -26.51 36.07 23.14
C SER A 4 -26.47 35.60 21.69
N SER A 5 -26.65 36.56 20.79
CA SER A 5 -26.12 36.48 19.43
C SER A 5 -24.60 36.48 19.52
N ASP A 6 -23.97 35.43 18.98
CA ASP A 6 -22.58 35.31 18.51
C ASP A 6 -22.40 33.80 18.23
N ASN A 7 -21.93 33.28 17.11
CA ASN A 7 -20.96 33.79 16.15
C ASN A 7 -21.13 32.99 14.84
N ALA A 8 -21.90 33.52 13.89
CA ALA A 8 -21.90 33.03 12.52
C ALA A 8 -20.80 33.78 11.76
N GLY A 9 -19.68 33.11 11.49
CA GLY A 9 -18.64 33.67 10.62
C GLY A 9 -17.23 33.58 11.20
N ASN A 10 -16.63 32.39 11.12
CA ASN A 10 -15.20 32.31 10.81
C ASN A 10 -14.95 31.04 9.99
N ALA A 11 -15.23 31.10 8.68
CA ALA A 11 -14.68 30.11 7.76
C ALA A 11 -13.16 30.31 7.78
N SER A 12 -12.46 29.39 8.43
CA SER A 12 -11.01 29.45 8.64
C SER A 12 -10.27 29.74 7.34
N SER A 13 -9.36 30.71 7.37
CA SER A 13 -8.38 31.01 6.31
C SER A 13 -7.38 29.86 6.07
N GLU A 14 -7.47 28.79 6.86
CA GLU A 14 -6.71 27.56 6.68
C GLU A 14 -7.55 26.58 5.84
N GLY A 15 -6.95 26.01 4.79
CA GLY A 15 -7.60 25.03 3.93
C GLY A 15 -8.03 23.75 4.66
N PRO A 16 -8.54 22.73 3.93
CA PRO A 16 -9.09 21.52 4.54
C PRO A 16 -8.10 20.88 5.53
N SER A 17 -8.58 20.48 6.70
CA SER A 17 -7.78 19.81 7.74
C SER A 17 -7.35 18.42 7.28
N LEU A 18 -6.08 18.11 7.49
CA LEU A 18 -5.52 16.78 7.28
C LEU A 18 -5.32 16.02 8.60
N ARG A 19 -5.65 16.62 9.74
CA ARG A 19 -5.56 15.97 11.05
C ARG A 19 -6.50 14.77 11.11
N THR A 20 -6.08 13.72 11.80
CA THR A 20 -6.87 12.51 12.01
C THR A 20 -6.48 11.85 13.31
N VAL A 21 -7.35 11.03 13.87
CA VAL A 21 -7.04 10.12 14.97
C VAL A 21 -6.97 8.69 14.44
N VAL A 22 -5.92 7.96 14.80
CA VAL A 22 -5.77 6.53 14.46
C VAL A 22 -5.53 5.76 15.74
N CYS A 23 -6.43 4.85 16.11
CA CYS A 23 -6.31 4.02 17.31
C CYS A 23 -6.10 4.85 18.61
N GLY A 24 -6.75 6.02 18.71
CA GLY A 24 -6.58 6.94 19.84
C GLY A 24 -5.35 7.84 19.77
N LEU A 25 -4.49 7.70 18.76
CA LEU A 25 -3.33 8.57 18.52
C LEU A 25 -3.73 9.73 17.64
N SER A 26 -3.45 10.97 18.08
CA SER A 26 -3.73 12.19 17.31
C SER A 26 -2.59 12.49 16.36
N LEU A 27 -2.86 12.50 15.05
CA LEU A 27 -1.89 12.80 14.02
C LEU A 27 -2.15 14.22 13.47
N PRO A 28 -1.14 15.10 13.42
CA PRO A 28 -1.27 16.42 12.77
C PRO A 28 -1.57 16.31 11.27
N SER A 29 -1.31 15.15 10.66
CA SER A 29 -1.55 14.84 9.26
C SER A 29 -1.92 13.37 9.08
N CYS A 30 -2.80 13.05 8.14
CA CYS A 30 -3.14 11.67 7.81
C CYS A 30 -2.08 10.97 6.95
N VAL A 31 -0.94 11.62 6.64
CA VAL A 31 0.13 11.07 5.81
C VAL A 31 1.45 11.02 6.59
N PHE A 32 2.13 9.87 6.57
CA PHE A 32 3.43 9.71 7.23
C PHE A 32 4.26 8.63 6.56
N ASN A 33 5.48 8.35 7.04
CA ASN A 33 6.34 7.35 6.41
C ASN A 33 5.90 5.91 6.73
N SER A 34 6.10 5.01 5.78
CA SER A 34 6.15 3.56 6.03
C SER A 34 7.49 3.20 6.67
N SER A 35 7.59 2.05 7.34
CA SER A 35 8.89 1.41 7.61
C SER A 35 9.71 1.27 6.33
N ASN A 36 10.91 1.87 6.29
CA ASN A 36 11.80 1.93 5.13
C ASN A 36 13.23 2.36 5.55
N PRO A 37 14.24 2.37 4.66
CA PRO A 37 15.61 2.77 4.99
C PRO A 37 15.81 4.21 5.50
N PHE A 38 14.99 5.19 5.08
CA PHE A 38 15.01 6.58 5.56
C PHE A 38 14.35 6.72 6.96
N ALA A 39 14.46 5.68 7.77
CA ALA A 39 14.02 5.62 9.16
C ALA A 39 14.96 4.69 9.95
N THR A 40 16.23 4.62 9.55
CA THR A 40 17.21 3.69 10.13
C THR A 40 17.86 4.33 11.36
N SER A 41 18.42 5.52 11.19
CA SER A 41 19.22 6.22 12.21
C SER A 41 18.40 7.25 12.99
N LEU A 42 18.93 7.71 14.13
CA LEU A 42 18.34 8.83 14.87
C LEU A 42 18.19 10.09 14.01
N GLU A 43 19.15 10.40 13.14
CA GLU A 43 19.09 11.53 12.23
C GLU A 43 17.90 11.41 11.27
N ASP A 44 17.68 10.22 10.69
CA ASP A 44 16.50 9.96 9.85
C ASP A 44 15.20 10.20 10.61
N LEU A 45 15.11 9.69 11.84
CA LEU A 45 13.92 9.82 12.69
C LEU A 45 13.67 11.28 13.07
N GLN A 46 14.72 12.04 13.37
CA GLN A 46 14.63 13.47 13.66
C GLN A 46 14.24 14.28 12.41
N ALA A 47 14.73 13.92 11.23
CA ALA A 47 14.31 14.54 9.97
C ALA A 47 12.82 14.30 9.68
N LEU A 48 12.31 13.08 9.94
CA LEU A 48 10.88 12.76 9.84
C LEU A 48 10.06 13.52 10.89
N ASP A 49 10.55 13.62 12.12
CA ASP A 49 9.90 14.35 13.21
C ASP A 49 9.82 15.86 12.92
N ALA A 50 10.86 16.45 12.33
CA ALA A 50 10.86 17.85 11.92
C ALA A 50 10.00 18.12 10.65
N SER A 51 9.62 17.08 9.91
CA SER A 51 8.86 17.22 8.66
C SER A 51 7.35 17.39 8.87
N ALA A 52 6.62 17.60 7.76
CA ALA A 52 5.15 17.62 7.76
C ALA A 52 4.50 16.23 7.98
N ALA A 53 5.27 15.14 8.11
CA ALA A 53 4.70 13.82 8.39
C ALA A 53 3.83 13.84 9.66
N GLY A 54 2.70 13.12 9.60
CA GLY A 54 1.76 12.97 10.70
C GLY A 54 2.22 12.08 11.85
N ALA A 55 3.24 11.27 11.62
CA ALA A 55 3.85 10.38 12.59
C ALA A 55 5.28 10.04 12.14
N VAL A 56 6.05 9.39 13.01
CA VAL A 56 7.38 8.83 12.68
C VAL A 56 7.33 7.32 12.78
N ALA A 57 7.39 6.61 11.65
CA ALA A 57 7.55 5.16 11.66
C ALA A 57 9.04 4.76 11.61
N THR A 58 9.46 3.79 12.41
CA THR A 58 10.84 3.28 12.36
C THR A 58 11.03 2.31 11.20
N ARG A 59 12.29 2.08 10.78
CA ARG A 59 12.62 0.86 10.05
C ARG A 59 12.25 -0.35 10.90
N THR A 60 11.85 -1.45 10.26
CA THR A 60 11.45 -2.67 10.97
C THR A 60 12.65 -3.21 11.76
N ALA A 61 12.51 -3.19 13.09
CA ALA A 61 13.51 -3.66 14.03
C ALA A 61 13.31 -5.15 14.33
N CYS A 62 14.42 -5.85 14.52
CA CYS A 62 14.46 -7.23 14.98
C CYS A 62 15.43 -7.32 16.16
N PRO A 63 15.42 -8.40 16.96
CA PRO A 63 16.46 -8.65 17.97
C PRO A 63 17.88 -8.67 17.38
N GLY A 64 18.00 -9.05 16.10
CA GLY A 64 19.21 -8.88 15.31
C GLY A 64 18.93 -9.15 13.83
N PHE A 65 19.66 -8.47 12.95
CA PHE A 65 19.59 -8.70 11.51
C PHE A 65 20.94 -8.36 10.88
N VAL A 66 21.51 -9.31 10.13
CA VAL A 66 22.78 -9.11 9.44
C VAL A 66 22.47 -8.42 8.10
N HIS A 67 22.92 -7.18 7.97
CA HIS A 67 22.79 -6.42 6.73
C HIS A 67 24.05 -6.58 5.88
N ASP A 68 23.85 -6.75 4.57
CA ASP A 68 24.91 -6.80 3.58
C ASP A 68 24.62 -5.80 2.47
N GLU A 69 25.32 -4.67 2.48
CA GLU A 69 25.15 -3.59 1.48
C GLU A 69 25.45 -4.07 0.05
N ALA A 70 26.26 -5.13 -0.12
CA ALA A 70 26.60 -5.67 -1.42
C ALA A 70 25.44 -6.46 -2.07
N THR A 71 24.44 -6.90 -1.30
CA THR A 71 23.32 -7.72 -1.78
C THR A 71 21.95 -7.14 -1.44
N MET A 72 21.84 -6.34 -0.38
CA MET A 72 20.59 -5.75 0.10
C MET A 72 20.40 -4.34 -0.44
N LYS A 73 19.75 -4.26 -1.61
CA LYS A 73 19.65 -3.02 -2.39
C LYS A 73 18.22 -2.68 -2.75
N TRP A 74 18.04 -1.48 -3.26
CA TRP A 74 16.83 -1.06 -3.94
C TRP A 74 17.18 -0.38 -5.27
N ALA A 75 16.22 -0.33 -6.18
CA ALA A 75 16.32 0.39 -7.43
C ALA A 75 14.99 1.05 -7.79
N SER A 76 15.06 2.11 -8.59
CA SER A 76 13.90 2.78 -9.19
C SER A 76 14.19 3.06 -10.66
N PRO A 77 13.82 2.14 -11.55
CA PRO A 77 14.22 2.21 -12.96
C PRO A 77 13.52 3.30 -13.76
N ASP A 78 12.32 3.71 -13.36
CA ASP A 78 11.50 4.68 -14.09
C ASP A 78 11.09 5.89 -13.23
N GLY A 79 11.65 6.01 -12.02
CA GLY A 79 11.35 7.07 -11.06
C GLY A 79 9.97 6.97 -10.39
N ALA A 80 9.08 6.10 -10.86
CA ALA A 80 7.73 5.93 -10.32
C ALA A 80 7.56 4.61 -9.53
N ASN A 81 8.33 3.59 -9.90
CA ASN A 81 8.29 2.25 -9.35
C ASN A 81 9.58 1.94 -8.62
N THR A 82 9.48 1.17 -7.54
CA THR A 82 10.65 0.74 -6.77
C THR A 82 10.67 -0.77 -6.66
N ILE A 83 11.86 -1.37 -6.72
CA ILE A 83 12.07 -2.78 -6.40
C ILE A 83 13.17 -2.90 -5.35
N ASN A 84 13.05 -3.79 -4.37
CA ASN A 84 14.04 -3.91 -3.30
C ASN A 84 14.20 -5.31 -2.70
N CYS A 85 15.38 -5.58 -2.15
CA CYS A 85 15.72 -6.76 -1.35
C CYS A 85 16.47 -6.33 -0.06
N LEU A 86 16.04 -5.24 0.57
CA LEU A 86 16.77 -4.55 1.65
C LEU A 86 16.80 -5.30 2.99
N GLY A 87 15.85 -6.20 3.22
CA GLY A 87 15.68 -6.86 4.51
C GLY A 87 15.25 -5.88 5.62
N TYR A 88 15.62 -6.21 6.86
CA TYR A 88 15.26 -5.45 8.05
C TYR A 88 16.32 -4.44 8.46
N SER A 89 16.09 -3.75 9.58
CA SER A 89 17.08 -2.84 10.15
C SER A 89 18.35 -3.58 10.59
N PRO A 90 19.56 -3.07 10.25
CA PRO A 90 20.80 -3.54 10.87
C PRO A 90 20.92 -3.18 12.35
N LEU A 91 20.18 -2.17 12.80
CA LEU A 91 20.15 -1.71 14.18
C LEU A 91 19.07 -2.48 14.96
N PRO A 92 19.37 -2.94 16.18
CA PRO A 92 18.47 -3.80 16.93
C PRO A 92 17.30 -3.00 17.53
N PHE A 93 16.32 -3.71 18.06
CA PHE A 93 15.13 -3.12 18.70
C PHE A 93 15.47 -2.05 19.76
N GLU A 94 16.47 -2.31 20.60
CA GLU A 94 16.90 -1.44 21.70
C GLU A 94 17.45 -0.10 21.21
N TYR A 95 18.02 -0.07 19.99
CA TYR A 95 18.45 1.18 19.38
C TYR A 95 17.25 2.10 19.15
N TYR A 96 16.16 1.56 18.60
CA TYR A 96 14.96 2.33 18.33
C TYR A 96 14.26 2.78 19.61
N THR A 97 14.10 1.90 20.61
CA THR A 97 13.51 2.29 21.90
C THR A 97 14.34 3.36 22.62
N GLY A 98 15.66 3.39 22.43
CA GLY A 98 16.53 4.48 22.87
C GLY A 98 16.42 5.78 22.06
N CYS A 99 16.03 5.71 20.79
CA CYS A 99 15.87 6.89 19.92
C CYS A 99 14.52 7.61 20.14
N LEU A 100 13.42 6.87 20.31
CA LEU A 100 12.07 7.47 20.37
C LEU A 100 11.92 8.58 21.44
N PRO A 101 12.48 8.45 22.66
CA PRO A 101 12.41 9.53 23.67
C PRO A 101 13.17 10.80 23.30
N GLN A 102 14.02 10.77 22.27
CA GLN A 102 14.83 11.91 21.82
C GLN A 102 14.11 12.75 20.75
N LEU A 103 12.93 12.31 20.29
CA LEU A 103 12.09 13.07 19.36
C LEU A 103 11.29 14.16 20.11
N SER A 104 10.75 15.13 19.38
CA SER A 104 10.07 16.30 19.94
C SER A 104 8.82 15.96 20.77
N GLY A 105 8.21 14.80 20.52
CA GLY A 105 6.93 14.40 21.11
C GLY A 105 5.71 15.10 20.51
N ALA A 106 5.88 15.90 19.44
CA ALA A 106 4.77 16.62 18.81
C ALA A 106 3.86 15.73 17.94
N LYS A 107 4.33 14.54 17.57
CA LYS A 107 3.60 13.56 16.76
C LYS A 107 3.83 12.13 17.29
N PRO A 108 2.90 11.20 17.07
CA PRO A 108 3.05 9.81 17.49
C PRO A 108 4.18 9.08 16.76
N CYS A 109 4.70 8.04 17.40
CA CYS A 109 5.69 7.12 16.84
C CYS A 109 5.06 5.77 16.46
N TRP A 110 5.51 5.19 15.35
CA TRP A 110 5.15 3.85 14.88
C TRP A 110 6.39 2.94 14.91
N LEU A 111 6.53 2.14 15.95
CA LEU A 111 7.63 1.19 16.09
C LEU A 111 7.33 -0.08 15.29
N SER A 112 7.96 -0.21 14.12
CA SER A 112 7.82 -1.40 13.27
C SER A 112 8.76 -2.49 13.78
N ILE A 113 8.23 -3.70 14.03
CA ILE A 113 9.00 -4.83 14.60
C ILE A 113 8.75 -6.13 13.85
N SER A 114 9.71 -7.05 13.91
CA SER A 114 9.60 -8.42 13.39
C SER A 114 10.49 -9.37 14.19
N GLY A 115 10.12 -10.65 14.23
CA GLY A 115 10.82 -11.70 14.99
C GLY A 115 9.98 -12.96 15.12
N SER A 116 10.45 -13.92 15.93
CA SER A 116 9.60 -15.01 16.41
C SER A 116 8.41 -14.46 17.22
N ALA A 117 7.40 -15.29 17.47
CA ALA A 117 6.23 -14.84 18.22
C ALA A 117 6.59 -14.45 19.67
N GLU A 118 7.53 -15.17 20.28
CA GLU A 118 8.04 -14.92 21.62
C GLU A 118 8.85 -13.62 21.68
N GLU A 119 9.71 -13.39 20.69
CA GLU A 119 10.50 -12.16 20.55
C GLU A 119 9.58 -10.95 20.36
N VAL A 120 8.61 -11.05 19.45
CA VAL A 120 7.63 -9.98 19.21
C VAL A 120 6.77 -9.73 20.45
N GLY A 121 6.33 -10.78 21.15
CA GLY A 121 5.63 -10.63 22.42
C GLY A 121 6.45 -9.90 23.48
N ALA A 122 7.77 -10.15 23.55
CA ALA A 122 8.68 -9.42 24.44
C ALA A 122 8.84 -7.96 24.03
N MET A 123 9.07 -7.67 22.74
CA MET A 123 9.18 -6.32 22.21
C MET A 123 7.91 -5.50 22.43
N VAL A 124 6.71 -6.10 22.28
CA VAL A 124 5.43 -5.44 22.60
C VAL A 124 5.35 -5.04 24.07
N ARG A 125 5.82 -5.88 25.00
CA ARG A 125 5.83 -5.57 26.44
C ARG A 125 6.81 -4.45 26.78
N GLU A 126 7.99 -4.43 26.17
CA GLU A 126 8.94 -3.34 26.35
C GLU A 126 8.41 -2.02 25.77
N ALA A 127 7.82 -2.06 24.58
CA ALA A 127 7.13 -0.91 23.99
C ALA A 127 5.98 -0.41 24.87
N ALA A 128 5.24 -1.32 25.53
CA ALA A 128 4.18 -0.96 26.47
C ALA A 128 4.71 -0.22 27.70
N ALA A 129 5.89 -0.59 28.20
CA ALA A 129 6.57 0.12 29.29
C ALA A 129 7.11 1.49 28.85
N LEU A 130 7.49 1.64 27.58
CA LEU A 130 7.96 2.89 27.00
C LEU A 130 6.83 3.88 26.67
N ALA A 131 5.66 3.39 26.25
CA ALA A 131 4.57 4.22 25.75
C ALA A 131 4.20 5.44 26.64
N PRO A 132 4.14 5.32 27.99
CA PRO A 132 3.82 6.45 28.86
C PRO A 132 4.85 7.59 28.84
N SER A 133 6.10 7.33 28.43
CA SER A 133 7.15 8.35 28.35
C SER A 133 7.18 9.08 27.01
N LEU A 134 6.30 8.74 26.06
CA LEU A 134 6.23 9.35 24.74
C LEU A 134 4.96 10.22 24.64
N PRO A 135 5.07 11.56 24.77
CA PRO A 135 3.91 12.45 24.80
C PRO A 135 3.02 12.39 23.55
N GLY A 136 3.63 12.17 22.39
CA GLY A 136 2.91 11.99 21.11
C GLY A 136 2.19 10.64 21.00
N GLY A 137 2.48 9.70 21.89
CA GLY A 137 1.96 8.33 21.88
C GLY A 137 2.77 7.37 21.02
N LEU A 138 2.50 6.07 21.21
CA LEU A 138 3.21 4.98 20.56
C LEU A 138 2.24 3.96 19.96
N ALA A 139 2.54 3.56 18.73
CA ALA A 139 1.99 2.38 18.10
C ALA A 139 3.10 1.37 17.82
N VAL A 140 2.77 0.08 17.87
CA VAL A 140 3.63 -1.02 17.42
C VAL A 140 3.02 -1.64 16.17
N GLU A 141 3.80 -1.73 15.10
CA GLU A 141 3.43 -2.41 13.86
C GLU A 141 4.23 -3.72 13.73
N ILE A 142 3.54 -4.84 13.89
CA ILE A 142 4.13 -6.18 13.68
C ILE A 142 4.19 -6.43 12.17
N ASN A 143 5.39 -6.48 11.62
CA ASN A 143 5.59 -6.71 10.20
C ASN A 143 5.51 -8.21 9.87
N LEU A 144 4.44 -8.63 9.19
CA LEU A 144 4.18 -10.03 8.86
C LEU A 144 4.80 -10.47 7.53
N SER A 145 5.60 -9.62 6.88
CA SER A 145 6.26 -10.00 5.62
C SER A 145 7.47 -10.93 5.81
N CYS A 146 7.74 -11.37 7.04
CA CYS A 146 8.98 -12.03 7.38
C CYS A 146 9.16 -13.40 6.71
N PRO A 147 10.23 -13.59 5.92
CA PRO A 147 10.57 -14.85 5.29
C PRO A 147 11.52 -15.67 6.17
N ASN A 148 11.43 -15.58 7.51
CA ASN A 148 12.35 -16.24 8.45
C ASN A 148 12.39 -17.77 8.34
N ILE A 149 11.62 -18.38 7.44
CA ILE A 149 11.68 -19.80 7.15
C ILE A 149 11.82 -19.97 5.64
N ALA A 150 13.03 -20.35 5.20
CA ALA A 150 13.30 -20.74 3.82
C ALA A 150 12.27 -21.80 3.38
N GLY A 151 11.62 -21.56 2.24
CA GLY A 151 10.61 -22.48 1.69
C GLY A 151 9.21 -22.35 2.28
N LYS A 152 8.92 -21.39 3.17
CA LYS A 152 7.56 -21.07 3.60
C LYS A 152 7.11 -19.71 3.07
N PRO A 153 5.81 -19.57 2.72
CA PRO A 153 5.27 -18.25 2.37
C PRO A 153 5.35 -17.29 3.57
N PRO A 154 5.30 -15.97 3.33
CA PRO A 154 5.10 -14.99 4.40
C PRO A 154 3.97 -15.43 5.34
N LEU A 155 4.16 -15.21 6.64
CA LEU A 155 3.21 -15.61 7.68
C LEU A 155 1.79 -15.09 7.39
N ALA A 156 1.67 -13.91 6.78
CA ALA A 156 0.39 -13.33 6.39
C ALA A 156 -0.42 -14.14 5.35
N TYR A 157 0.17 -15.15 4.69
CA TYR A 157 -0.52 -16.04 3.75
C TYR A 157 -0.85 -17.44 4.32
N ASP A 158 -0.37 -17.77 5.51
CA ASP A 158 -0.70 -19.02 6.21
C ASP A 158 -1.55 -18.66 7.45
N PHE A 159 -2.87 -18.81 7.32
CA PHE A 159 -3.81 -18.30 8.31
C PHE A 159 -3.83 -19.11 9.62
N ASP A 160 -3.45 -20.38 9.57
CA ASP A 160 -3.33 -21.18 10.78
C ASP A 160 -2.05 -20.80 11.52
N ALA A 161 -0.92 -20.70 10.81
CA ALA A 161 0.33 -20.21 11.39
C ALA A 161 0.20 -18.76 11.90
N LEU A 162 -0.52 -17.89 11.20
CA LEU A 162 -0.77 -16.51 11.64
C LEU A 162 -1.60 -16.47 12.93
N ARG A 163 -2.59 -17.35 13.06
CA ARG A 163 -3.42 -17.45 14.27
C ARG A 163 -2.58 -17.88 15.46
N ASP A 164 -1.77 -18.92 15.29
CA ASP A 164 -0.88 -19.42 16.33
C ASP A 164 0.16 -18.36 16.72
N TYR A 165 0.75 -17.69 15.73
CA TYR A 165 1.71 -16.61 15.95
C TYR A 165 1.12 -15.46 16.78
N LEU A 166 -0.04 -14.93 16.38
CA LEU A 166 -0.69 -13.85 17.13
C LEU A 166 -1.16 -14.32 18.51
N GLY A 167 -1.61 -15.57 18.63
CA GLY A 167 -1.93 -16.19 19.91
C GLY A 167 -0.74 -16.19 20.86
N THR A 168 0.45 -16.58 20.38
CA THR A 168 1.69 -16.56 21.17
C THR A 168 2.16 -15.15 21.48
N VAL A 169 2.11 -14.21 20.53
CA VAL A 169 2.50 -12.80 20.76
C VAL A 169 1.73 -12.19 21.94
N PHE A 170 0.42 -12.46 22.02
CA PHE A 170 -0.45 -11.92 23.06
C PHE A 170 -0.69 -12.87 24.24
N ALA A 171 0.01 -14.02 24.31
CA ALA A 171 -0.19 -15.02 25.37
C ALA A 171 0.10 -14.49 26.78
N ALA A 172 1.00 -13.51 26.89
CA ALA A 172 1.34 -12.87 28.16
C ALA A 172 0.30 -11.83 28.64
N GLY A 173 -0.73 -11.55 27.83
CA GLY A 173 -1.80 -10.61 28.16
C GLY A 173 -2.00 -9.50 27.12
N PRO A 174 -3.08 -8.72 27.26
CA PRO A 174 -3.37 -7.59 26.37
C PRO A 174 -2.31 -6.49 26.47
N PRO A 175 -2.00 -5.77 25.38
CA PRO A 175 -1.32 -4.49 25.48
C PRO A 175 -2.17 -3.48 26.27
N PRO A 176 -1.56 -2.53 27.01
CA PRO A 176 -2.31 -1.50 27.72
C PRO A 176 -3.05 -0.59 26.72
N PRO A 177 -4.13 0.09 27.13
CA PRO A 177 -4.88 1.01 26.26
C PRO A 177 -4.05 2.15 25.67
N THR A 178 -2.90 2.46 26.28
CA THR A 178 -1.95 3.49 25.84
C THR A 178 -1.05 3.04 24.68
N LEU A 179 -1.10 1.76 24.28
CA LEU A 179 -0.30 1.21 23.18
C LEU A 179 -1.22 0.62 22.11
N ALA A 180 -1.27 1.27 20.95
CA ALA A 180 -1.92 0.69 19.79
C ALA A 180 -1.02 -0.39 19.17
N VAL A 181 -1.54 -1.60 18.98
CA VAL A 181 -0.80 -2.69 18.32
C VAL A 181 -1.51 -3.09 17.04
N GLY A 182 -0.78 -3.20 15.94
CA GLY A 182 -1.31 -3.58 14.65
C GLY A 182 -0.35 -4.45 13.86
N VAL A 183 -0.79 -4.86 12.68
CA VAL A 183 0.01 -5.70 11.77
C VAL A 183 0.18 -5.04 10.42
N LYS A 184 1.31 -5.28 9.76
CA LYS A 184 1.50 -4.95 8.34
C LYS A 184 1.44 -6.20 7.50
N THR A 185 0.51 -6.22 6.57
CA THR A 185 0.19 -7.41 5.76
C THR A 185 0.80 -7.31 4.37
N THR A 186 1.17 -8.45 3.79
CA THR A 186 1.41 -8.58 2.35
C THR A 186 0.09 -8.45 1.58
N PRO A 187 0.12 -8.09 0.29
CA PRO A 187 -1.09 -7.95 -0.51
C PRO A 187 -1.82 -9.29 -0.69
N TYR A 188 -3.15 -9.28 -0.53
CA TYR A 188 -4.04 -10.37 -0.92
C TYR A 188 -4.60 -10.13 -2.34
N PHE A 189 -5.00 -11.20 -3.01
CA PHE A 189 -5.35 -11.17 -4.44
C PHE A 189 -6.69 -11.84 -4.79
N TYR A 190 -7.19 -12.73 -3.94
CA TYR A 190 -8.45 -13.45 -4.17
C TYR A 190 -9.25 -13.62 -2.88
N ASP A 191 -10.55 -13.93 -3.00
CA ASP A 191 -11.51 -13.84 -1.91
C ASP A 191 -11.12 -14.67 -0.67
N ALA A 192 -10.71 -15.93 -0.86
CA ALA A 192 -10.30 -16.81 0.24
C ALA A 192 -9.08 -16.27 1.04
N GLN A 193 -8.19 -15.51 0.40
CA GLN A 193 -7.11 -14.83 1.11
C GLN A 193 -7.64 -13.69 1.99
N TYR A 194 -8.55 -12.89 1.46
CA TYR A 194 -9.15 -11.78 2.21
C TYR A 194 -9.96 -12.27 3.40
N THR A 195 -10.84 -13.26 3.19
CA THR A 195 -11.71 -13.80 4.23
C THR A 195 -10.92 -14.57 5.29
N GLY A 196 -9.92 -15.36 4.88
CA GLY A 196 -9.02 -16.05 5.80
C GLY A 196 -8.22 -15.09 6.68
N ALA A 197 -7.60 -14.06 6.09
CA ALA A 197 -6.89 -13.03 6.84
C ALA A 197 -7.82 -12.29 7.80
N ALA A 198 -8.97 -11.81 7.32
CA ALA A 198 -9.91 -11.07 8.14
C ALA A 198 -10.47 -11.90 9.30
N ALA A 199 -10.70 -13.20 9.10
CA ALA A 199 -11.15 -14.09 10.17
C ALA A 199 -10.13 -14.17 11.31
N VAL A 200 -8.84 -14.33 10.99
CA VAL A 200 -7.76 -14.37 12.00
C VAL A 200 -7.62 -13.02 12.69
N LEU A 201 -7.58 -11.92 11.93
CA LEU A 201 -7.37 -10.58 12.47
C LEU A 201 -8.55 -10.12 13.34
N ASN A 202 -9.79 -10.40 12.94
CA ASN A 202 -10.98 -10.15 13.76
C ASN A 202 -11.03 -11.03 15.01
N GLY A 203 -10.45 -12.24 14.95
CA GLY A 203 -10.31 -13.14 16.09
C GLY A 203 -9.30 -12.67 17.14
N CYS A 204 -8.45 -11.69 16.82
CA CYS A 204 -7.48 -11.14 17.76
C CYS A 204 -8.03 -9.84 18.41
N PRO A 205 -8.55 -9.87 19.66
CA PRO A 205 -9.17 -8.71 20.30
C PRO A 205 -8.19 -7.54 20.55
N HIS A 206 -6.88 -7.82 20.55
CA HIS A 206 -5.83 -6.84 20.88
C HIS A 206 -5.34 -6.03 19.68
N LEU A 207 -5.71 -6.41 18.45
CA LEU A 207 -5.35 -5.65 17.27
C LEU A 207 -6.20 -4.38 17.14
N SER A 208 -5.50 -3.26 16.94
CA SER A 208 -6.03 -1.92 16.77
C SER A 208 -5.99 -1.46 15.31
N PHE A 209 -5.02 -1.93 14.51
CA PHE A 209 -4.92 -1.56 13.10
C PHE A 209 -4.28 -2.62 12.20
N VAL A 210 -4.48 -2.45 10.90
CA VAL A 210 -3.81 -3.18 9.83
C VAL A 210 -3.25 -2.18 8.82
N THR A 211 -1.96 -2.29 8.49
CA THR A 211 -1.34 -1.58 7.37
C THR A 211 -1.40 -2.45 6.11
N ALA A 212 -2.02 -1.91 5.07
CA ALA A 212 -2.22 -2.54 3.76
C ALA A 212 -1.70 -1.63 2.64
N ILE A 213 -0.60 -1.92 1.96
CA ILE A 213 0.13 -3.21 1.90
C ILE A 213 1.62 -3.03 2.17
N ASN A 214 2.28 -4.13 2.52
CA ASN A 214 3.71 -4.30 2.26
C ASN A 214 3.95 -4.46 0.74
N THR A 215 5.21 -4.53 0.31
CA THR A 215 5.58 -4.72 -1.10
C THR A 215 4.97 -5.97 -1.72
N VAL A 216 4.75 -5.94 -3.04
CA VAL A 216 4.38 -7.14 -3.81
C VAL A 216 5.65 -7.93 -4.08
N GLY A 217 5.80 -9.09 -3.43
CA GLY A 217 7.00 -9.93 -3.56
C GLY A 217 7.18 -10.58 -4.94
N ASN A 218 8.37 -11.13 -5.18
CA ASN A 218 8.75 -11.81 -6.42
C ASN A 218 8.67 -10.95 -7.69
N GLY A 219 8.88 -9.64 -7.56
CA GLY A 219 9.10 -8.77 -8.70
C GLY A 219 10.45 -9.02 -9.34
N LEU A 220 10.53 -8.81 -10.65
CA LEU A 220 11.77 -8.82 -11.43
C LEU A 220 11.81 -7.56 -12.28
N TYR A 221 12.96 -6.89 -12.28
CA TYR A 221 13.25 -5.81 -13.19
C TYR A 221 14.54 -6.11 -13.92
N VAL A 222 14.50 -6.08 -15.25
CA VAL A 222 15.64 -6.33 -16.13
C VAL A 222 16.02 -5.02 -16.79
N ASP A 223 17.28 -4.62 -16.64
CA ASP A 223 17.84 -3.53 -17.39
C ASP A 223 18.17 -4.03 -18.81
N VAL A 224 17.55 -3.40 -19.80
CA VAL A 224 17.70 -3.78 -21.21
C VAL A 224 19.08 -3.41 -21.75
N ALA A 225 19.74 -2.38 -21.21
CA ALA A 225 21.06 -1.96 -21.67
C ALA A 225 22.17 -2.89 -21.16
N THR A 226 22.03 -3.40 -19.94
CA THR A 226 23.01 -4.33 -19.33
C THR A 226 22.60 -5.80 -19.44
N GLU A 227 21.38 -6.08 -19.92
CA GLU A 227 20.77 -7.41 -20.01
C GLU A 227 20.75 -8.17 -18.67
N ALA A 228 20.71 -7.43 -17.56
CA ALA A 228 20.88 -7.96 -16.22
C ALA A 228 19.74 -7.54 -15.27
N PRO A 229 19.41 -8.38 -14.26
CA PRO A 229 18.49 -7.98 -13.20
C PRO A 229 19.04 -6.81 -12.37
N LEU A 230 18.17 -5.88 -11.99
CA LEU A 230 18.57 -4.73 -11.16
C LEU A 230 19.03 -5.12 -9.75
N LEU A 231 18.56 -6.26 -9.24
CA LEU A 231 18.84 -6.74 -7.89
C LEU A 231 19.70 -8.00 -7.92
N ALA A 232 20.98 -7.90 -8.28
CA ALA A 232 21.91 -9.02 -8.12
C ALA A 232 22.33 -9.18 -6.64
N PRO A 233 22.49 -10.43 -6.12
CA PRO A 233 22.36 -11.73 -6.80
C PRO A 233 20.96 -12.37 -6.68
N SER A 234 20.06 -11.80 -5.88
CA SER A 234 18.73 -12.38 -5.61
C SER A 234 17.84 -12.43 -6.86
N CYS A 235 18.09 -11.54 -7.82
CA CYS A 235 17.33 -11.21 -9.03
C CYS A 235 15.88 -10.74 -8.81
N TYR A 236 15.26 -11.14 -7.69
CA TYR A 236 13.90 -10.83 -7.31
C TYR A 236 13.83 -9.90 -6.11
N GLY A 237 12.75 -9.12 -6.02
CA GLY A 237 12.52 -8.22 -4.90
C GLY A 237 11.06 -7.83 -4.70
N GLY A 238 10.81 -7.05 -3.65
CA GLY A 238 9.51 -6.46 -3.38
C GLY A 238 9.27 -5.22 -4.24
N LEU A 239 8.20 -5.23 -5.03
CA LEU A 239 7.71 -4.09 -5.80
C LEU A 239 6.97 -3.10 -4.91
N GLY A 240 7.22 -1.81 -5.14
CA GLY A 240 6.53 -0.68 -4.56
C GLY A 240 6.29 0.42 -5.61
N GLY A 241 5.80 1.58 -5.18
CA GLY A 241 5.51 2.70 -6.06
C GLY A 241 4.20 2.56 -6.83
N ALA A 242 4.15 3.13 -8.03
CA ALA A 242 2.92 3.20 -8.83
C ALA A 242 2.39 1.81 -9.25
N ALA A 243 3.27 0.85 -9.51
CA ALA A 243 2.97 -0.49 -9.99
C ALA A 243 2.04 -1.29 -9.06
N VAL A 244 2.12 -1.03 -7.75
CA VAL A 244 1.34 -1.75 -6.74
C VAL A 244 0.09 -1.00 -6.30
N HIS A 245 -0.11 0.23 -6.77
CA HIS A 245 -1.14 1.12 -6.22
C HIS A 245 -2.55 0.54 -6.35
N ALA A 246 -2.92 0.00 -7.50
CA ALA A 246 -4.25 -0.60 -7.69
C ALA A 246 -4.48 -1.82 -6.78
N ILE A 247 -3.44 -2.63 -6.56
CA ILE A 247 -3.47 -3.77 -5.62
C ILE A 247 -3.65 -3.28 -4.19
N ALA A 248 -2.93 -2.22 -3.80
CA ALA A 248 -3.01 -1.61 -2.48
C ALA A 248 -4.42 -1.06 -2.19
N LEU A 249 -5.02 -0.35 -3.15
CA LEU A 249 -6.39 0.17 -3.02
C LEU A 249 -7.43 -0.95 -2.85
N GLY A 250 -7.30 -2.04 -3.62
CA GLY A 250 -8.14 -3.22 -3.49
C GLY A 250 -8.03 -3.85 -2.10
N ASN A 251 -6.81 -3.94 -1.56
CA ASN A 251 -6.54 -4.48 -0.23
C ASN A 251 -7.14 -3.62 0.88
N VAL A 252 -6.88 -2.30 0.86
CA VAL A 252 -7.48 -1.36 1.83
C VAL A 252 -9.00 -1.50 1.84
N ARG A 253 -9.61 -1.46 0.66
CA ARG A 253 -11.07 -1.53 0.52
C ARG A 253 -11.67 -2.84 1.02
N ARG A 254 -11.03 -3.97 0.70
CA ARG A 254 -11.54 -5.30 1.07
C ARG A 254 -11.32 -5.58 2.55
N LEU A 255 -10.14 -5.27 3.08
CA LEU A 255 -9.88 -5.40 4.51
C LEU A 255 -10.80 -4.48 5.32
N ARG A 256 -11.02 -3.23 4.89
CA ARG A 256 -11.97 -2.34 5.54
C ARG A 256 -13.39 -2.90 5.59
N ALA A 257 -13.83 -3.63 4.56
CA ALA A 257 -15.16 -4.22 4.51
C ALA A 257 -15.30 -5.46 5.41
N LEU A 258 -14.21 -6.20 5.61
CA LEU A 258 -14.22 -7.49 6.31
C LEU A 258 -13.79 -7.40 7.78
N LEU A 259 -12.99 -6.39 8.13
CA LEU A 259 -12.52 -6.17 9.48
C LEU A 259 -13.58 -5.47 10.33
N ARG A 260 -13.60 -5.79 11.62
CA ARG A 260 -14.47 -5.12 12.60
C ARG A 260 -14.11 -3.63 12.69
N PRO A 261 -15.06 -2.72 12.98
CA PRO A 261 -14.82 -1.27 12.98
C PRO A 261 -13.71 -0.80 13.93
N SER A 262 -13.41 -1.56 14.99
CA SER A 262 -12.33 -1.24 15.94
C SER A 262 -10.92 -1.51 15.41
N ILE A 263 -10.78 -2.13 14.23
CA ILE A 263 -9.49 -2.29 13.55
C ILE A 263 -9.40 -1.23 12.45
N ALA A 264 -8.58 -0.20 12.67
CA ALA A 264 -8.28 0.80 11.66
C ALA A 264 -7.51 0.19 10.48
N VAL A 265 -7.72 0.73 9.28
CA VAL A 265 -6.96 0.32 8.08
C VAL A 265 -6.07 1.48 7.66
N ILE A 266 -4.77 1.25 7.56
CA ILE A 266 -3.79 2.22 7.09
C ILE A 266 -3.39 1.84 5.66
N GLY A 267 -3.54 2.77 4.72
CA GLY A 267 -3.18 2.54 3.32
C GLY A 267 -1.68 2.74 3.08
N CYS A 268 -1.05 1.88 2.31
CA CYS A 268 0.36 2.00 1.94
C CYS A 268 0.55 1.53 0.50
N GLY A 269 1.18 2.37 -0.33
CA GLY A 269 1.46 2.09 -1.74
C GLY A 269 0.70 3.02 -2.71
N GLY A 270 1.39 4.02 -3.24
CA GLY A 270 0.88 4.98 -4.22
C GLY A 270 0.15 6.19 -3.61
N ALA A 271 -0.85 6.74 -4.33
CA ALA A 271 -1.44 8.05 -4.04
C ALA A 271 -2.38 8.08 -2.82
N ALA A 272 -2.24 9.10 -1.97
CA ALA A 272 -2.93 9.20 -0.67
C ALA A 272 -4.46 9.38 -0.78
N PHE A 273 -4.95 10.32 -1.58
CA PHE A 273 -6.39 10.59 -1.66
C PHE A 273 -7.22 9.36 -2.05
N ARG A 274 -6.69 8.49 -2.92
CA ARG A 274 -7.39 7.26 -3.32
C ARG A 274 -7.48 6.25 -2.17
N HIS A 275 -6.45 6.15 -1.33
CA HIS A 275 -6.48 5.31 -0.14
C HIS A 275 -7.56 5.76 0.85
N LEU A 276 -7.67 7.07 1.07
CA LEU A 276 -8.75 7.65 1.89
C LEU A 276 -10.12 7.24 1.34
N LEU A 277 -10.37 7.42 0.03
CA LEU A 277 -11.61 6.97 -0.63
C LEU A 277 -11.87 5.45 -0.51
N CYS A 278 -10.83 4.64 -0.37
CA CYS A 278 -10.96 3.19 -0.16
C CYS A 278 -11.23 2.80 1.29
N GLY A 279 -11.20 3.75 2.24
CA GLY A 279 -11.42 3.52 3.66
C GLY A 279 -10.13 3.33 4.46
N ALA A 280 -9.09 4.11 4.14
CA ALA A 280 -7.95 4.24 5.02
C ALA A 280 -8.18 5.34 6.07
N SER A 281 -7.76 5.11 7.32
CA SER A 281 -7.68 6.12 8.39
C SER A 281 -6.48 7.04 8.21
N ALA A 282 -5.38 6.51 7.66
CA ALA A 282 -4.17 7.25 7.34
C ALA A 282 -3.42 6.56 6.20
N VAL A 283 -2.42 7.22 5.64
CA VAL A 283 -1.64 6.75 4.50
C VAL A 283 -0.15 6.80 4.80
N MET A 284 0.53 5.69 4.59
CA MET A 284 1.99 5.59 4.66
C MET A 284 2.64 5.75 3.28
N VAL A 285 3.78 6.44 3.26
CA VAL A 285 4.58 6.74 2.07
C VAL A 285 5.98 6.12 2.20
N ALA A 286 6.45 5.44 1.15
CA ALA A 286 7.80 4.88 1.06
C ALA A 286 8.53 5.32 -0.21
N SER A 287 8.10 4.85 -1.39
CA SER A 287 8.83 5.08 -2.65
C SER A 287 9.07 6.56 -2.97
N ALA A 288 8.08 7.43 -2.73
CA ALA A 288 8.25 8.87 -2.96
C ALA A 288 9.21 9.52 -1.92
N LEU A 289 9.24 9.03 -0.68
CA LEU A 289 10.21 9.45 0.33
C LEU A 289 11.65 9.10 -0.10
N LEU A 290 11.85 7.94 -0.72
CA LEU A 290 13.17 7.56 -1.26
C LEU A 290 13.66 8.51 -2.36
N HIS A 291 12.75 9.12 -3.11
CA HIS A 291 13.08 10.01 -4.23
C HIS A 291 13.19 11.47 -3.84
N GLU A 292 12.36 11.92 -2.90
CA GLU A 292 12.17 13.35 -2.62
C GLU A 292 12.63 13.76 -1.21
N GLY A 293 13.04 12.79 -0.39
CA GLY A 293 13.32 13.01 1.02
C GLY A 293 12.07 13.47 1.78
N VAL A 294 12.26 14.01 2.98
CA VAL A 294 11.16 14.40 3.88
C VAL A 294 10.28 15.54 3.34
N GLY A 295 10.74 16.25 2.30
CA GLY A 295 9.95 17.26 1.58
C GLY A 295 8.68 16.69 0.92
N VAL A 296 8.66 15.37 0.66
CA VAL A 296 7.50 14.66 0.09
C VAL A 296 6.22 14.90 0.90
N PHE A 297 6.31 15.00 2.23
CA PHE A 297 5.13 15.13 3.08
C PHE A 297 4.47 16.49 2.86
N ALA A 298 5.25 17.58 2.81
CA ALA A 298 4.72 18.91 2.54
C ALA A 298 4.06 19.00 1.15
N ARG A 299 4.66 18.37 0.13
CA ARG A 299 4.09 18.30 -1.22
C ARG A 299 2.77 17.53 -1.23
N VAL A 300 2.76 16.31 -0.66
CA VAL A 300 1.56 15.46 -0.62
C VAL A 300 0.44 16.14 0.17
N GLU A 301 0.74 16.84 1.26
CA GLU A 301 -0.26 17.62 1.99
C GLU A 301 -0.87 18.73 1.13
N ALA A 302 -0.04 19.51 0.43
CA ALA A 302 -0.52 20.58 -0.44
C ALA A 302 -1.44 20.04 -1.55
N GLU A 303 -1.03 18.94 -2.21
CA GLU A 303 -1.84 18.27 -3.23
C GLU A 303 -3.16 17.73 -2.64
N LEU A 304 -3.10 17.09 -1.47
CA LEU A 304 -4.27 16.54 -0.80
C LEU A 304 -5.26 17.64 -0.41
N ARG A 305 -4.79 18.75 0.17
CA ARG A 305 -5.62 19.93 0.48
C ARG A 305 -6.21 20.53 -0.78
N GLY A 306 -5.45 20.62 -1.87
CA GLY A 306 -5.95 21.10 -3.17
C GLY A 306 -7.10 20.23 -3.69
N ILE A 307 -6.93 18.91 -3.68
CA ILE A 307 -7.96 17.95 -4.09
C ILE A 307 -9.19 18.08 -3.18
N MET A 308 -9.01 18.08 -1.85
CA MET A 308 -10.11 18.22 -0.89
C MET A 308 -10.87 19.53 -1.08
N ALA A 309 -10.16 20.66 -1.23
CA ALA A 309 -10.75 21.98 -1.41
C ALA A 309 -11.56 22.06 -2.71
N SER A 310 -11.03 21.51 -3.81
CA SER A 310 -11.73 21.45 -5.11
C SER A 310 -13.00 20.60 -5.07
N LYS A 311 -13.07 19.63 -4.15
CA LYS A 311 -14.23 18.75 -3.93
C LYS A 311 -15.16 19.24 -2.82
N GLY A 312 -14.83 20.35 -2.15
CA GLY A 312 -15.65 20.92 -1.09
C GLY A 312 -15.52 20.21 0.27
N TYR A 313 -14.48 19.42 0.49
CA TYR A 313 -14.20 18.79 1.78
C TYR A 313 -13.42 19.75 2.70
N SER A 314 -13.73 19.71 3.99
CA SER A 314 -13.10 20.48 5.06
C SER A 314 -12.26 19.61 6.02
N ALA A 315 -12.56 18.30 6.15
CA ALA A 315 -11.78 17.36 6.98
C ALA A 315 -12.06 15.88 6.59
N TRP A 316 -11.24 14.95 7.10
CA TRP A 316 -11.42 13.49 7.00
C TRP A 316 -11.75 12.87 8.37
N ALA A 317 -12.59 11.84 8.42
CA ALA A 317 -13.05 11.23 9.69
C ALA A 317 -12.09 10.19 10.28
N ASP A 318 -11.98 10.21 11.61
CA ASP A 318 -11.07 9.40 12.44
C ASP A 318 -11.25 7.88 12.31
N GLN A 319 -12.45 7.43 11.96
CA GLN A 319 -12.73 5.99 11.90
C GLN A 319 -12.39 5.35 10.56
N GLY A 320 -11.68 6.01 9.65
CA GLY A 320 -11.11 5.35 8.47
C GLY A 320 -12.12 4.82 7.46
N GLY A 321 -13.22 5.52 7.24
CA GLY A 321 -13.99 5.18 6.06
C GLY A 321 -15.36 5.77 6.03
N LEU A 322 -15.60 6.38 4.87
CA LEU A 322 -16.89 6.73 4.31
C LEU A 322 -17.49 8.02 4.82
N GLU A 323 -16.84 8.85 5.63
CA GLU A 323 -17.39 10.16 5.97
C GLU A 323 -16.34 11.27 5.82
N ALA A 324 -16.72 12.34 5.15
CA ALA A 324 -15.93 13.55 5.01
C ALA A 324 -16.79 14.75 5.44
N CYS A 325 -16.19 15.71 6.15
CA CYS A 325 -16.89 16.94 6.48
C CYS A 325 -16.85 17.87 5.27
N ARG A 326 -17.99 18.44 4.89
CA ARG A 326 -18.07 19.49 3.87
C ARG A 326 -17.78 20.87 4.46
N LYS A 327 -17.61 21.87 3.60
CA LYS A 327 -17.42 23.27 4.03
C LYS A 327 -18.60 23.86 4.80
N ASP A 328 -19.80 23.31 4.62
CA ASP A 328 -21.03 23.67 5.34
C ASP A 328 -21.14 22.99 6.73
N GLY A 329 -20.17 22.16 7.11
CA GLY A 329 -20.16 21.42 8.37
C GLY A 329 -20.93 20.09 8.32
N GLU A 330 -21.54 19.73 7.19
CA GLU A 330 -22.23 18.46 7.03
C GLU A 330 -21.23 17.31 6.87
N TRP A 331 -21.37 16.29 7.69
CA TRP A 331 -20.66 15.02 7.49
C TRP A 331 -21.39 14.22 6.43
N VAL A 332 -20.75 14.04 5.28
CA VAL A 332 -21.34 13.29 4.17
C VAL A 332 -20.70 11.94 4.06
N PHE A 333 -21.56 10.95 3.79
CA PHE A 333 -21.08 9.64 3.41
C PHE A 333 -20.33 9.75 2.07
N VAL A 334 -19.04 9.50 2.05
CA VAL A 334 -18.24 9.29 0.84
C VAL A 334 -18.47 7.84 0.43
N PRO A 335 -19.34 7.57 -0.57
CA PRO A 335 -19.52 6.21 -1.02
C PRO A 335 -18.17 5.66 -1.43
N PRO A 336 -17.84 4.41 -1.04
CA PRO A 336 -16.63 3.79 -1.51
C PRO A 336 -16.69 3.79 -3.04
N VAL A 337 -15.54 3.79 -3.73
CA VAL A 337 -15.54 3.54 -5.18
C VAL A 337 -16.29 2.23 -5.42
N LEU A 338 -17.54 2.35 -5.87
CA LEU A 338 -18.45 1.23 -6.04
C LEU A 338 -17.93 0.47 -7.25
N CYS A 339 -17.25 -0.66 -7.02
CA CYS A 339 -17.22 -1.72 -8.03
C CYS A 339 -18.60 -2.38 -8.18
N ASP A 340 -19.60 -1.92 -7.44
CA ASP A 340 -20.93 -2.49 -7.51
C ASP A 340 -22.04 -1.48 -7.15
N PRO A 341 -22.69 -0.82 -8.14
CA PRO A 341 -23.91 -0.08 -7.90
C PRO A 341 -25.10 -1.06 -7.85
N ARG A 342 -25.28 -1.85 -6.78
CA ARG A 342 -26.41 -2.78 -6.70
C ARG A 342 -27.22 -2.70 -5.41
N ARG A 343 -28.54 -2.84 -5.59
CA ARG A 343 -29.59 -2.97 -4.57
C ARG A 343 -29.60 -4.41 -4.06
N GLU A 344 -30.04 -4.60 -2.82
CA GLU A 344 -30.28 -5.93 -2.23
C GLU A 344 -31.08 -6.84 -3.20
N GLY A 345 -30.55 -8.03 -3.50
CA GLY A 345 -31.27 -9.08 -4.24
C GLY A 345 -30.79 -9.43 -5.65
N GLU A 346 -29.78 -8.77 -6.23
CA GLU A 346 -29.25 -9.14 -7.55
C GLU A 346 -28.13 -10.21 -7.47
N GLU A 347 -28.34 -11.36 -8.11
CA GLU A 347 -27.30 -12.38 -8.30
C GLU A 347 -26.11 -11.83 -9.10
N VAL A 348 -24.90 -12.20 -8.71
CA VAL A 348 -23.66 -11.82 -9.39
C VAL A 348 -23.40 -12.79 -10.55
N PRO A 349 -23.37 -12.34 -11.82
CA PRO A 349 -22.91 -13.18 -12.91
C PRO A 349 -21.47 -13.63 -12.62
N ALA A 350 -21.11 -14.86 -13.01
CA ALA A 350 -19.73 -15.32 -12.90
C ALA A 350 -18.76 -14.29 -13.48
N ARG A 351 -17.67 -13.97 -12.76
CA ARG A 351 -16.69 -12.98 -13.22
C ARG A 351 -16.07 -13.45 -14.54
N TYR A 352 -16.45 -12.82 -15.64
CA TYR A 352 -15.80 -13.00 -16.93
C TYR A 352 -14.51 -12.19 -16.93
N SER A 353 -13.38 -12.84 -16.64
CA SER A 353 -12.07 -12.26 -16.86
C SER A 353 -11.76 -12.30 -18.36
N ILE A 354 -11.83 -11.15 -19.02
CA ILE A 354 -11.27 -11.00 -20.37
C ILE A 354 -9.83 -10.52 -20.21
N ALA A 355 -8.87 -11.33 -20.60
CA ALA A 355 -7.49 -10.88 -20.69
C ALA A 355 -7.38 -9.87 -21.84
N PHE A 356 -7.21 -8.59 -21.51
CA PHE A 356 -6.97 -7.55 -22.49
C PHE A 356 -5.46 -7.44 -22.73
N PHE A 357 -4.93 -8.25 -23.65
CA PHE A 357 -3.60 -8.00 -24.19
C PHE A 357 -3.73 -6.85 -25.19
N CYS A 358 -3.10 -5.70 -24.92
CA CYS A 358 -3.16 -4.54 -25.81
C CYS A 358 -2.75 -4.95 -27.23
N ASN A 359 -3.55 -4.55 -28.22
CA ASN A 359 -3.17 -4.68 -29.62
C ASN A 359 -1.78 -4.06 -29.84
N PRO A 360 -0.92 -4.68 -30.67
CA PRO A 360 0.33 -4.05 -31.07
C PRO A 360 0.06 -2.65 -31.64
N ASN A 361 1.03 -1.74 -31.51
CA ASN A 361 0.91 -0.39 -32.08
C ASN A 361 0.51 -0.51 -33.56
N LYS A 362 -0.52 0.24 -33.98
CA LYS A 362 -1.14 0.14 -35.31
C LYS A 362 -0.13 0.20 -36.45
N ALA A 363 0.92 1.00 -36.28
CA ALA A 363 1.97 1.21 -37.28
C ALA A 363 3.11 0.17 -37.24
N THR A 364 3.12 -0.74 -36.27
CA THR A 364 4.18 -1.76 -36.17
C THR A 364 4.17 -2.66 -37.40
N LEU A 365 5.27 -2.63 -38.16
CA LEU A 365 5.49 -3.49 -39.31
C LEU A 365 5.86 -4.91 -38.85
N VAL A 366 5.09 -5.90 -39.29
CA VAL A 366 5.38 -7.33 -39.12
C VAL A 366 5.95 -7.84 -40.43
N GLN A 367 7.21 -8.26 -40.42
CA GLN A 367 7.89 -8.82 -41.58
C GLN A 367 8.87 -9.91 -41.17
N CYS A 368 9.29 -10.74 -42.14
CA CYS A 368 10.34 -11.72 -41.92
C CYS A 368 11.62 -11.03 -41.43
N LEU A 369 12.21 -11.54 -40.34
CA LEU A 369 13.41 -10.96 -39.77
C LEU A 369 14.59 -11.08 -40.76
N PRO A 370 15.49 -10.09 -40.80
CA PRO A 370 16.75 -10.21 -41.52
C PRO A 370 17.49 -11.50 -41.12
N GLY A 371 17.89 -12.31 -42.09
CA GLY A 371 18.56 -13.60 -41.86
C GLY A 371 17.65 -14.83 -41.74
N CYS A 372 16.33 -14.65 -41.65
CA CYS A 372 15.36 -15.76 -41.67
C CYS A 372 14.81 -16.08 -43.07
N SER A 373 15.34 -15.43 -44.11
CA SER A 373 15.00 -15.69 -45.52
C SER A 373 16.23 -15.55 -46.43
N GLY A 374 16.16 -16.16 -47.62
CA GLY A 374 17.22 -16.12 -48.64
C GLY A 374 16.72 -16.64 -49.99
N GLU A 375 17.60 -16.72 -51.00
CA GLU A 375 17.21 -17.10 -52.38
C GLU A 375 16.49 -18.46 -52.47
N GLY A 376 16.88 -19.43 -51.64
CA GLY A 376 16.23 -20.75 -51.57
C GLY A 376 15.06 -20.85 -50.57
N ASN A 377 14.79 -19.80 -49.79
CA ASN A 377 13.74 -19.78 -48.76
C ASN A 377 13.19 -18.35 -48.60
N PRO A 378 12.39 -17.86 -49.56
CA PRO A 378 11.86 -16.50 -49.50
C PRO A 378 10.84 -16.34 -48.36
N PRO A 379 10.59 -15.11 -47.88
CA PRO A 379 9.56 -14.85 -46.89
C PRO A 379 8.20 -15.42 -47.33
N ARG A 380 7.58 -16.26 -46.49
CA ARG A 380 6.27 -16.85 -46.79
C ARG A 380 5.14 -15.82 -46.86
N TYR A 381 5.28 -14.69 -46.18
CA TYR A 381 4.28 -13.63 -46.14
C TYR A 381 4.95 -12.28 -46.41
N ALA A 382 4.27 -11.44 -47.18
CA ALA A 382 4.69 -10.05 -47.38
C ALA A 382 4.61 -9.25 -46.06
N PRO A 383 5.46 -8.22 -45.89
CA PRO A 383 5.35 -7.28 -44.77
C PRO A 383 3.94 -6.71 -44.64
N ILE A 384 3.42 -6.62 -43.42
CA ILE A 384 2.09 -6.07 -43.13
C ILE A 384 2.14 -5.33 -41.80
N ASN A 385 1.43 -4.20 -41.67
CA ASN A 385 1.35 -3.57 -40.35
C ASN A 385 0.27 -4.22 -39.47
N ALA A 386 0.42 -4.07 -38.15
CA ALA A 386 -0.51 -4.62 -37.16
C ALA A 386 -1.97 -4.25 -37.43
N PHE A 387 -2.24 -3.01 -37.83
CA PHE A 387 -3.59 -2.54 -38.14
C PHE A 387 -4.19 -3.22 -39.37
N GLU A 388 -3.44 -3.32 -40.47
CA GLU A 388 -3.84 -4.01 -41.69
C GLU A 388 -4.10 -5.49 -41.43
N TYR A 389 -3.23 -6.15 -40.66
CA TYR A 389 -3.38 -7.56 -40.33
C TYR A 389 -4.66 -7.81 -39.51
N ILE A 390 -4.87 -7.03 -38.44
CA ILE A 390 -6.05 -7.16 -37.58
C ILE A 390 -7.32 -6.83 -38.37
N THR A 391 -7.33 -5.73 -39.12
CA THR A 391 -8.46 -5.34 -39.98
C THR A 391 -8.80 -6.44 -40.98
N ARG A 392 -7.81 -7.00 -41.68
CA ARG A 392 -8.02 -8.13 -42.60
C ARG A 392 -8.66 -9.33 -41.90
N ARG A 393 -8.19 -9.69 -40.70
CA ARG A 393 -8.74 -10.81 -39.93
C ARG A 393 -10.17 -10.54 -39.45
N LEU A 394 -10.48 -9.30 -39.05
CA LEU A 394 -11.82 -8.89 -38.62
C LEU A 394 -12.80 -8.81 -39.79
N CYS A 395 -12.40 -8.22 -40.92
CA CYS A 395 -13.21 -8.20 -42.15
C CYS A 395 -13.50 -9.62 -42.65
N GLY A 396 -12.55 -10.56 -42.50
CA GLY A 396 -12.78 -11.97 -42.81
C GLY A 396 -13.69 -12.72 -41.83
N THR A 397 -14.19 -12.07 -40.77
CA THR A 397 -15.13 -12.64 -39.79
C THR A 397 -16.51 -11.98 -39.81
N ILE A 398 -16.69 -10.93 -40.61
CA ILE A 398 -17.97 -10.22 -40.74
C ILE A 398 -18.57 -10.62 -42.09
N ASP A 399 -19.79 -11.17 -42.07
CA ASP A 399 -20.56 -11.38 -43.30
C ASP A 399 -20.90 -10.02 -43.91
N ASP A 400 -20.78 -9.89 -45.23
CA ASP A 400 -21.15 -8.66 -45.94
C ASP A 400 -22.63 -8.33 -45.64
N PRO A 401 -22.91 -7.20 -44.97
CA PRO A 401 -24.27 -6.85 -44.57
C PRO A 401 -25.20 -6.53 -45.75
N ILE A 402 -24.66 -6.40 -46.97
CA ILE A 402 -25.42 -6.14 -48.19
C ILE A 402 -25.75 -7.44 -48.94
N THR A 403 -24.83 -8.41 -48.96
CA THR A 403 -24.98 -9.62 -49.80
C THR A 403 -25.30 -10.90 -49.01
N GLY A 404 -25.12 -10.90 -47.68
CA GLY A 404 -25.47 -12.04 -46.82
C GLY A 404 -24.72 -13.34 -47.12
N GLN A 405 -23.68 -13.30 -47.96
CA GLN A 405 -22.86 -14.47 -48.25
C GLN A 405 -21.63 -14.52 -47.35
N GLY A 406 -21.64 -15.47 -46.43
CA GLY A 406 -20.46 -15.76 -45.62
C GLY A 406 -19.33 -16.32 -46.48
N HIS A 407 -18.15 -15.73 -46.36
CA HIS A 407 -16.93 -16.28 -46.95
C HIS A 407 -16.62 -17.62 -46.27
N ARG A 408 -17.01 -18.72 -46.90
CA ARG A 408 -16.53 -20.05 -46.52
C ARG A 408 -15.01 -20.04 -46.65
N ARG A 409 -14.32 -20.37 -45.55
CA ARG A 409 -12.89 -20.68 -45.57
C ARG A 409 -12.63 -21.76 -46.61
N GLY A 410 -11.85 -21.41 -47.63
CA GLY A 410 -11.36 -22.30 -48.67
C GLY A 410 -10.17 -21.65 -49.35
N GLU A 411 -9.04 -22.37 -49.28
CA GLU A 411 -7.68 -22.11 -49.81
C GLU A 411 -6.75 -21.20 -49.00
#